data_AF-A0A925ST91-F1
#
_entry.id   AF-A0A925ST91-F1
#
_cell.length_a   1.000
_cell.length_b   1.000
_cell.length_c   1.000
_cell.angle_alpha   90.00
_cell.angle_beta   90.00
_cell.angle_gamma   90.00
#
_symmetry.space_group_name_H-M   'P 1'
#
loop_
_entity.id
_entity.type
_entity.pdbx_description
1 polymer ?
#
loop_
_entity_poly.entity_id
_entity_poly.type
_entity_poly.pdbx_seq_one_letter_code
_entity_poly.pdbx_strand_id
1 'polypeptide(L)'
;MAREVRKMNRNLLINGGFALALAILTLIAWQNYQNVRGMTEYERWELHSYAVNREFDGLILALERLETGVRDFVVTGKNKHLESYHAAHEQVDQRLAQLRREIKKDNRHEDHLDGIESLIRERLAIAEKSVELRRTEGFQAAYQLV
;
A
#
# COMPACT_ATOMS: atom_id res chain seq x y z
N MET A 1 42.44 -54.44 -35.54
CA MET A 1 42.32 -53.84 -34.19
C MET A 1 42.34 -52.30 -34.17
N ALA A 2 42.94 -51.59 -35.13
CA ALA A 2 42.99 -50.10 -35.11
C ALA A 2 41.65 -49.36 -35.35
N ARG A 3 40.64 -49.99 -35.97
CA ARG A 3 39.34 -49.36 -36.25
C ARG A 3 38.40 -49.27 -35.04
N GLU A 4 38.56 -50.15 -34.04
CA GLU A 4 37.72 -50.13 -32.83
C GLU A 4 38.16 -49.08 -31.82
N VAL A 5 39.48 -48.89 -31.63
CA VAL A 5 40.02 -47.85 -30.73
C VAL A 5 39.61 -46.44 -31.19
N ARG A 6 39.61 -46.18 -32.50
CA ARG A 6 39.15 -44.89 -33.06
C ARG A 6 37.63 -44.68 -32.92
N LYS A 7 36.82 -45.74 -32.94
CA LYS A 7 35.38 -45.69 -32.65
C LYS A 7 35.11 -45.42 -31.17
N MET A 8 35.86 -46.06 -30.27
CA MET A 8 35.74 -45.88 -28.82
C MET A 8 36.07 -44.44 -28.39
N ASN A 9 37.13 -43.85 -28.94
CA ASN A 9 37.48 -42.44 -28.68
C ASN A 9 36.41 -41.47 -29.22
N ARG A 10 35.80 -41.77 -30.37
CA ARG A 10 34.72 -40.93 -30.93
C ARG A 10 33.45 -40.98 -30.09
N ASN A 11 33.09 -42.16 -29.58
CA ASN A 11 31.94 -42.31 -28.69
C ASN A 11 32.19 -41.66 -27.33
N LEU A 12 33.42 -41.74 -26.79
CA LEU A 12 33.81 -41.00 -25.57
C LEU A 12 33.74 -39.48 -25.78
N LEU A 13 34.19 -38.97 -26.93
CA LEU A 13 34.11 -37.53 -27.25
C LEU A 13 32.65 -37.05 -27.36
N ILE A 14 31.79 -37.82 -28.02
CA ILE A 14 30.36 -37.50 -28.16
C ILE A 14 29.66 -37.56 -26.79
N ASN A 15 29.89 -38.62 -26.02
CA ASN A 15 29.30 -38.78 -24.68
C ASN A 15 29.81 -37.73 -23.70
N GLY A 16 31.09 -37.36 -23.79
CA GLY A 16 31.70 -36.29 -22.99
C GLY A 16 31.10 -34.91 -23.31
N GLY A 17 30.92 -34.61 -24.60
CA GLY A 17 30.23 -33.39 -25.03
C GLY A 17 28.77 -33.34 -24.56
N PHE A 18 28.06 -34.46 -24.61
CA PHE A 18 26.68 -34.57 -24.13
C PHE A 18 26.58 -34.39 -22.61
N ALA A 19 27.48 -35.03 -21.85
CA ALA A 19 27.56 -34.87 -20.40
C ALA A 19 27.89 -33.43 -20.00
N LEU A 20 28.79 -32.77 -20.73
CA LEU A 20 29.14 -31.37 -20.50
C LEU A 20 27.95 -30.44 -20.78
N ALA A 21 27.21 -30.66 -21.89
CA ALA A 21 26.02 -29.89 -22.21
C ALA A 21 24.93 -30.06 -21.13
N LEU A 22 24.72 -31.29 -20.65
CA LEU A 22 23.81 -31.58 -19.53
C LEU A 22 24.23 -30.87 -18.25
N ALA A 23 25.52 -30.89 -17.90
CA ALA A 23 26.03 -30.19 -16.72
C ALA A 23 25.85 -28.67 -16.81
N ILE A 24 26.03 -28.08 -17.99
CA ILE A 24 25.78 -26.66 -18.23
C ILE A 24 24.29 -26.35 -18.06
N LEU A 25 23.40 -27.16 -18.64
CA LEU A 25 21.96 -26.96 -18.53
C LEU A 25 21.44 -27.09 -17.09
N THR A 26 21.94 -28.06 -16.32
CA THR A 26 21.56 -28.21 -14.90
C THR A 26 22.07 -27.06 -14.05
N LEU A 27 23.26 -26.53 -14.34
CA LEU A 27 23.83 -25.39 -13.65
C LEU A 27 23.06 -24.10 -13.97
N ILE A 28 22.65 -23.91 -15.23
CA ILE A 28 21.75 -22.82 -15.64
C ILE A 28 20.40 -22.96 -14.94
N ALA A 29 19.81 -24.15 -14.92
CA ALA A 29 18.53 -24.41 -14.26
C ALA A 29 18.62 -24.16 -12.74
N TRP A 30 19.71 -24.57 -12.09
CA TRP A 30 19.98 -24.29 -10.68
C TRP A 30 20.11 -22.80 -10.41
N GLN A 31 20.90 -22.09 -11.22
CA GLN A 31 21.07 -20.64 -11.08
C GLN A 31 19.75 -19.91 -11.30
N ASN A 32 18.96 -20.33 -12.30
CA ASN A 32 17.65 -19.78 -12.56
C ASN A 32 16.69 -20.03 -11.38
N TYR A 33 16.69 -21.24 -10.81
CA TYR A 33 15.89 -21.58 -9.64
C TYR A 33 16.23 -20.74 -8.42
N GLN A 34 17.52 -20.42 -8.20
CA GLN A 34 17.95 -19.53 -7.13
C GLN A 34 17.54 -18.06 -7.41
N ASN A 35 17.66 -17.59 -8.66
CA ASN A 35 17.27 -16.23 -9.05
C ASN A 35 15.75 -16.00 -8.95
N VAL A 36 14.93 -16.98 -9.35
CA VAL A 36 13.46 -16.89 -9.29
C VAL A 36 12.98 -16.84 -7.82
N ARG A 37 13.70 -17.45 -6.88
CA ARG A 37 13.38 -17.32 -5.44
C ARG A 37 13.59 -15.91 -4.90
N GLY A 38 14.57 -15.16 -5.43
CA GLY A 38 14.82 -13.75 -5.09
C GLY A 38 13.82 -12.74 -5.70
N MET A 39 13.12 -13.10 -6.78
CA MET A 39 12.11 -12.23 -7.41
C MET A 39 10.83 -12.09 -6.59
N THR A 40 10.55 -13.02 -5.66
CA THR A 40 9.37 -12.92 -4.79
C THR A 40 9.47 -11.82 -3.71
N GLU A 41 10.67 -11.30 -3.41
CA GLU A 41 10.85 -10.20 -2.46
C GLU A 41 10.68 -8.83 -3.12
N TYR A 42 11.13 -8.66 -4.37
CA TYR A 42 10.91 -7.42 -5.13
C TYR A 42 9.44 -7.20 -5.47
N GLU A 43 8.72 -8.24 -5.90
CA GLU A 43 7.26 -8.17 -6.14
C GLU A 43 6.50 -7.85 -4.84
N ARG A 44 6.93 -8.40 -3.69
CA ARG A 44 6.31 -8.12 -2.39
C ARG A 44 6.51 -6.67 -1.95
N TRP A 45 7.68 -6.08 -2.22
CA TRP A 45 7.96 -4.69 -1.87
C TRP A 45 7.17 -3.69 -2.73
N GLU A 46 7.08 -3.95 -4.04
CA GLU A 46 6.23 -3.14 -4.94
C GLU A 46 4.75 -3.23 -4.54
N LEU A 47 4.23 -4.45 -4.32
CA LEU A 47 2.85 -4.64 -3.86
C LEU A 47 2.58 -3.98 -2.50
N HIS A 48 3.55 -3.98 -1.59
CA HIS A 48 3.42 -3.30 -0.30
C HIS A 48 3.34 -1.78 -0.46
N SER A 49 4.19 -1.19 -1.30
CA SER A 49 4.15 0.25 -1.57
C SER A 49 2.83 0.67 -2.22
N TYR A 50 2.27 -0.14 -3.13
CA TYR A 50 0.95 0.11 -3.71
C TYR A 50 -0.18 0.00 -2.68
N ALA A 51 -0.10 -0.95 -1.74
CA ALA A 51 -1.09 -1.10 -0.68
C ALA A 51 -1.09 0.11 0.26
N VAL A 52 0.09 0.57 0.68
CA VAL A 52 0.22 1.77 1.54
C VAL A 52 -0.29 3.02 0.83
N ASN A 53 0.09 3.25 -0.43
CA ASN A 53 -0.40 4.40 -1.22
C ASN A 53 -1.91 4.38 -1.38
N ARG A 54 -2.52 3.21 -1.65
CA ARG A 54 -3.97 3.08 -1.78
C ARG A 54 -4.69 3.47 -0.49
N GLU A 55 -4.12 3.16 0.67
CA GLU A 55 -4.72 3.57 1.94
C GLU A 55 -4.58 5.08 2.18
N PHE A 56 -3.46 5.69 1.79
CA PHE A 56 -3.32 7.15 1.81
C PHE A 56 -4.30 7.85 0.88
N ASP A 57 -4.45 7.39 -0.37
CA ASP A 57 -5.44 7.93 -1.32
C ASP A 57 -6.86 7.82 -0.75
N GLY A 58 -7.17 6.66 -0.17
CA GLY A 58 -8.45 6.44 0.49
C GLY A 58 -8.68 7.38 1.67
N LEU A 59 -7.63 7.65 2.46
CA LEU A 59 -7.68 8.54 3.62
C LEU A 59 -7.91 9.99 3.19
N ILE A 60 -7.19 10.46 2.17
CA ILE A 60 -7.36 11.79 1.60
C ILE A 60 -8.80 11.97 1.10
N LEU A 61 -9.32 11.02 0.31
CA LEU A 61 -10.69 11.07 -0.19
C LEU A 61 -11.74 11.06 0.94
N ALA A 62 -11.48 10.34 2.04
CA ALA A 62 -12.37 10.33 3.18
C ALA A 62 -12.36 11.69 3.91
N LEU A 63 -11.18 12.29 4.09
CA LEU A 63 -11.03 13.63 4.67
C LEU A 63 -11.70 14.70 3.81
N GLU A 64 -11.53 14.67 2.49
CA GLU A 64 -12.20 15.60 1.57
C GLU A 64 -13.73 15.52 1.68
N ARG A 65 -14.28 14.30 1.74
CA ARG A 65 -15.74 14.11 1.93
C ARG A 65 -16.20 14.61 3.28
N LEU A 66 -15.40 14.40 4.33
CA LEU A 66 -15.68 14.89 5.67
C LEU A 66 -15.76 16.42 5.68
N GLU A 67 -14.75 17.08 5.12
CA GLU A 67 -14.71 18.55 5.01
C GLU A 67 -15.86 19.10 4.17
N THR A 68 -16.14 18.47 3.03
CA THR A 68 -17.26 18.87 2.17
C THR A 68 -18.59 18.73 2.89
N GLY A 69 -18.80 17.61 3.60
CA GLY A 69 -20.02 17.37 4.39
C GLY A 69 -20.22 18.41 5.48
N VAL A 70 -19.16 18.75 6.24
CA VAL A 70 -19.24 19.80 7.26
C VAL A 70 -19.49 21.16 6.66
N ARG A 71 -18.75 21.55 5.61
CA ARG A 71 -18.95 22.85 4.93
C ARG A 71 -20.36 23.00 4.40
N ASP A 72 -20.88 21.98 3.73
CA ASP A 72 -22.25 21.97 3.23
C ASP A 72 -23.28 22.06 4.36
N PHE A 73 -23.05 21.37 5.49
CA PHE A 73 -23.92 21.48 6.65
C PHE A 73 -23.86 22.88 7.27
N VAL A 74 -22.66 23.46 7.40
CA VAL A 74 -22.50 24.83 7.92
C VAL A 74 -23.25 25.80 7.02
N VAL A 75 -23.06 25.75 5.71
CA VAL A 75 -23.73 26.65 4.76
C VAL A 75 -25.24 26.45 4.72
N THR A 76 -25.71 25.20 4.63
CA THR A 76 -27.13 24.92 4.33
C THR A 76 -27.99 24.61 5.55
N GLY A 77 -27.38 24.18 6.66
CA GLY A 77 -28.06 23.66 7.84
C GLY A 77 -28.80 22.34 7.64
N LYS A 78 -28.65 21.65 6.49
CA LYS A 78 -29.42 20.44 6.19
C LYS A 78 -28.74 19.18 6.75
N ASN A 79 -29.44 18.45 7.61
CA ASN A 79 -28.93 17.23 8.25
C ASN A 79 -28.43 16.15 7.29
N LYS A 80 -28.93 16.10 6.04
CA LYS A 80 -28.43 15.16 5.02
C LYS A 80 -26.91 15.23 4.80
N HIS A 81 -26.29 16.40 5.01
CA HIS A 81 -24.84 16.55 4.87
C HIS A 81 -24.08 15.99 6.08
N LEU A 82 -24.75 15.85 7.23
CA LEU A 82 -24.18 15.19 8.41
C LEU A 82 -24.12 13.67 8.25
N GLU A 83 -25.03 13.05 7.49
CA GLU A 83 -24.96 11.63 7.17
C GLU A 83 -23.66 11.31 6.42
N SER A 84 -23.34 12.10 5.39
CA SER A 84 -22.07 11.98 4.65
C SER A 84 -20.84 12.28 5.52
N TYR A 85 -20.93 13.26 6.43
CA TYR A 85 -19.87 13.56 7.40
C TYR A 85 -19.60 12.38 8.33
N HIS A 86 -20.63 11.79 8.94
CA HIS A 86 -20.47 10.66 9.87
C HIS A 86 -19.92 9.42 9.15
N ALA A 87 -20.41 9.13 7.94
CA ALA A 87 -19.87 8.04 7.13
C ALA A 87 -18.40 8.27 6.72
N ALA A 88 -18.02 9.51 6.45
CA ALA A 88 -16.63 9.86 6.14
C ALA A 88 -15.72 9.77 7.37
N HIS A 89 -16.21 10.17 8.55
CA HIS A 89 -15.48 10.04 9.81
C HIS A 89 -15.12 8.59 10.11
N GLU A 90 -16.08 7.67 9.99
CA GLU A 90 -15.82 6.24 10.20
C GLU A 90 -14.79 5.70 9.20
N GLN A 91 -14.85 6.13 7.93
CA GLN A 91 -13.86 5.76 6.92
C GLN A 91 -12.45 6.26 7.25
N VAL A 92 -12.31 7.47 7.80
CA VAL A 92 -11.02 8.01 8.25
C VAL A 92 -10.43 7.12 9.34
N ASP A 93 -11.22 6.78 10.36
CA ASP A 93 -10.77 5.93 11.47
C ASP A 93 -10.34 4.54 11.01
N GLN A 94 -11.15 3.91 10.14
CA GLN A 94 -10.86 2.58 9.59
C GLN A 94 -9.55 2.56 8.78
N ARG A 95 -9.32 3.60 7.96
CA ARG A 95 -8.12 3.70 7.12
C ARG A 95 -6.86 4.02 7.91
N LEU A 96 -6.95 4.88 8.92
CA LEU A 96 -5.85 5.11 9.85
C LEU A 96 -5.44 3.81 10.56
N ALA A 97 -6.41 3.03 11.03
CA ALA A 97 -6.14 1.74 11.65
C ALA A 97 -5.48 0.75 10.66
N GLN A 98 -5.86 0.77 9.38
CA GLN A 98 -5.25 -0.06 8.34
C GLN A 98 -3.81 0.39 8.01
N LEU A 99 -3.57 1.70 7.83
CA LEU A 99 -2.23 2.27 7.63
C LEU A 99 -1.29 1.91 8.76
N ARG A 100 -1.77 1.98 10.01
CA ARG A 100 -0.97 1.61 11.18
C ARG A 100 -0.58 0.13 11.19
N ARG A 101 -1.45 -0.76 10.70
CA ARG A 101 -1.13 -2.18 10.53
C ARG A 101 -0.12 -2.43 9.41
N GLU A 102 -0.20 -1.69 8.30
CA GLU A 102 0.74 -1.86 7.18
C GLU A 102 2.11 -1.26 7.50
N ILE A 103 2.18 -0.06 8.10
CA ILE A 103 3.44 0.63 8.43
C ILE A 103 4.22 -0.07 9.56
N LYS A 104 3.54 -0.67 10.54
CA LYS A 104 4.19 -1.43 11.62
C LYS A 104 5.00 -2.64 11.12
N LYS A 105 4.80 -3.07 9.87
CA LYS A 105 5.61 -4.13 9.24
C LYS A 105 6.97 -3.60 8.74
N ASP A 106 7.13 -2.29 8.58
CA ASP A 106 8.32 -1.61 8.05
C ASP A 106 8.63 -0.35 8.88
N ASN A 107 9.06 -0.55 10.15
CA ASN A 107 9.39 0.40 11.25
C ASN A 107 10.00 1.77 10.88
N ARG A 108 10.40 2.00 9.63
CA ARG A 108 11.00 3.24 9.11
C ARG A 108 10.03 4.42 9.01
N HIS A 109 8.71 4.22 9.14
CA HIS A 109 7.71 5.27 8.90
C HIS A 109 6.71 5.51 10.05
N GLU A 110 6.94 4.93 11.25
CA GLU A 110 6.01 5.08 12.38
C GLU A 110 5.86 6.54 12.84
N ASP A 111 6.96 7.29 12.99
CA ASP A 111 6.93 8.70 13.45
C ASP A 111 6.13 9.61 12.51
N HIS A 112 6.21 9.38 11.20
CA HIS A 112 5.46 10.15 10.21
C HIS A 112 3.95 9.89 10.31
N LEU A 113 3.57 8.63 10.58
CA LEU A 113 2.16 8.27 10.75
C LEU A 113 1.59 8.91 12.02
N ASP A 114 2.35 8.99 13.11
CA ASP A 114 1.92 9.66 14.34
C ASP A 114 1.63 11.16 14.11
N GLY A 115 2.51 11.84 13.35
CA GLY A 115 2.30 13.23 12.97
C GLY A 115 1.04 13.43 12.12
N ILE A 116 0.82 12.56 11.12
CA ILE A 116 -0.37 12.58 10.27
C ILE A 116 -1.65 12.32 11.08
N GLU A 117 -1.62 11.33 11.97
CA GLU A 117 -2.74 10.99 12.84
C GLU A 117 -3.11 12.16 13.76
N SER A 118 -2.12 12.86 14.32
CA SER A 118 -2.35 14.06 15.13
C SER A 118 -3.06 15.16 14.34
N LEU A 119 -2.60 15.45 13.13
CA LEU A 119 -3.21 16.48 12.26
C LEU A 119 -4.65 16.10 11.86
N ILE A 120 -4.89 14.82 11.60
CA ILE A 120 -6.25 14.34 11.29
C ILE A 120 -7.17 14.50 12.50
N ARG A 121 -6.72 14.12 13.69
CA ARG A 121 -7.50 14.29 14.93
C ARG A 121 -7.84 15.75 15.20
N GLU A 122 -6.89 16.66 14.98
CA GLU A 122 -7.15 18.10 15.06
C GLU A 122 -8.22 18.52 14.05
N ARG A 123 -8.15 18.04 12.81
CA ARG A 123 -9.14 18.37 11.79
C ARG A 123 -10.54 17.83 12.12
N LEU A 124 -10.63 16.62 12.66
CA LEU A 124 -11.88 16.01 13.13
C LEU A 124 -12.50 16.83 14.27
N ALA A 125 -11.69 17.30 15.22
CA ALA A 125 -12.15 18.15 16.31
C ALA A 125 -12.69 19.51 15.82
N ILE A 126 -12.03 20.12 14.83
CA ILE A 126 -12.53 21.36 14.20
C ILE A 126 -13.86 21.11 13.50
N ALA A 127 -14.00 19.97 12.82
CA ALA A 127 -15.22 19.58 12.12
C ALA A 127 -16.39 19.37 13.10
N GLU A 128 -16.16 18.67 14.21
CA GLU A 128 -17.15 18.47 15.27
C GLU A 128 -17.59 19.82 15.89
N LYS A 129 -16.63 20.68 16.22
CA LYS A 129 -16.92 22.02 16.76
C LYS A 129 -17.71 22.88 15.78
N SER A 130 -17.41 22.79 14.47
CA SER A 130 -18.15 23.50 13.42
C SER A 130 -19.62 23.05 13.35
N VAL A 131 -19.86 21.74 13.47
CA VAL A 131 -21.21 21.17 13.52
C VAL A 131 -21.96 21.62 14.77
N GLU A 132 -21.30 21.63 15.92
CA GLU A 132 -21.87 22.09 17.19
C GLU A 132 -22.25 23.57 17.13
N LEU A 133 -21.32 24.46 16.78
CA LEU A 133 -21.59 25.89 16.62
C LEU A 133 -22.73 26.16 15.66
N ARG A 134 -22.81 25.38 14.56
CA ARG A 134 -23.87 25.57 13.58
C ARG A 134 -25.25 25.28 14.16
N ARG A 135 -25.34 24.33 15.10
CA ARG A 135 -26.58 23.91 15.79
C ARG A 135 -26.95 24.86 16.93
N THR A 136 -25.98 25.36 17.68
CA THR A 136 -26.21 26.13 18.92
C THR A 136 -26.23 27.64 18.67
N GLU A 137 -25.32 28.16 17.85
CA GLU A 137 -25.07 29.59 17.66
C GLU A 137 -25.39 30.08 16.23
N GLY A 138 -25.56 29.15 15.29
CA GLY A 138 -25.97 29.42 13.92
C GLY A 138 -24.81 29.57 12.93
N PHE A 139 -25.13 30.05 11.74
CA PHE A 139 -24.18 30.05 10.61
C PHE A 139 -22.92 30.87 10.87
N GLN A 140 -23.05 32.09 11.40
CA GLN A 140 -21.93 33.02 11.56
C GLN A 140 -20.84 32.49 12.51
N ALA A 141 -21.24 31.86 13.62
CA ALA A 141 -20.30 31.26 14.56
C ALA A 141 -19.54 30.07 13.93
N ALA A 142 -20.26 29.20 13.22
CA ALA A 142 -19.68 28.01 12.60
C ALA A 142 -18.76 28.35 11.42
N TYR A 143 -19.09 29.37 10.61
CA TYR A 143 -18.34 29.74 9.42
C TYR A 143 -16.89 30.17 9.72
N GLN A 144 -16.60 30.65 10.94
CA GLN A 144 -15.24 31.04 11.34
C GLN A 144 -14.27 29.85 11.51
N LEU A 145 -14.78 28.61 11.52
CA LEU A 145 -13.99 27.40 11.77
C LEU A 145 -13.76 26.52 10.53
N VAL A 146 -14.36 26.83 9.38
CA VAL A 146 -14.39 25.93 8.20
C VAL A 146 -13.66 26.45 6.98
#